data_AF-K1S320-F1
#
_entry.id   AF-K1S320-F1
#
_cell.length_a   1.000
_cell.length_b   1.000
_cell.length_c   1.000
_cell.angle_alpha   90.00
_cell.angle_beta   90.00
_cell.angle_gamma   90.00
#
_symmetry.space_group_name_H-M   'P 1'
#
loop_
_entity.id
_entity.type
_entity.pdbx_description
1 polymer ?
#
loop_
_entity_poly.entity_id
_entity_poly.type
_entity_poly.pdbx_seq_one_letter_code
_entity_poly.pdbx_strand_id
1 'polypeptide(L)'
;MSKADYKIEGTVPRELLVSEVRKAARQFAMQFFHFSKVLYDQFGLEKTKDIVRQTVFELAVDRSDQLREKALAQGLKADSVEDF
;
A
#
# COMPACT_ATOMS: atom_id res chain seq x y z
N MET A 1 -23.87 8.97 1.13
CA MET A 1 -22.86 10.05 1.35
C MET A 1 -21.62 9.68 0.56
N SER A 2 -21.12 10.58 -0.30
CA SER A 2 -19.91 10.31 -1.09
C SER A 2 -18.67 10.39 -0.18
N LYS A 3 -17.61 9.64 -0.48
CA LYS A 3 -16.33 9.67 0.28
C LYS A 3 -15.68 11.07 0.33
N ALA A 4 -16.15 12.04 -0.44
CA ALA A 4 -15.56 13.38 -0.54
C ALA A 4 -15.83 14.28 0.68
N ASP A 5 -16.83 13.96 1.52
CA ASP A 5 -17.27 14.86 2.59
C ASP A 5 -16.71 14.51 3.99
N TYR A 6 -15.83 13.52 4.11
CA TYR A 6 -15.22 13.17 5.39
C TYR A 6 -14.00 14.06 5.67
N LYS A 7 -14.23 15.30 6.12
CA LYS A 7 -13.18 16.10 6.73
C LYS A 7 -12.91 15.57 8.13
N ILE A 8 -11.75 14.94 8.32
CA ILE A 8 -11.25 14.60 9.65
C ILE A 8 -10.84 15.93 10.30
N GLU A 9 -11.75 16.55 11.03
CA GLU A 9 -11.48 17.78 11.78
C GLU A 9 -11.04 17.41 13.20
N GLY A 10 -9.82 17.81 13.56
CA GLY A 10 -9.21 17.56 14.87
C GLY A 10 -7.73 17.18 14.78
N THR A 11 -6.92 17.68 15.71
CA THR A 11 -5.52 17.23 15.88
C THR A 11 -5.50 15.94 16.69
N VAL A 12 -5.12 14.84 16.05
CA VAL A 12 -4.91 13.54 16.71
C VAL A 12 -3.47 13.49 17.26
N PRO A 13 -3.26 13.08 18.54
CA PRO A 13 -1.92 12.88 19.07
C PRO A 13 -1.10 11.92 18.19
N ARG A 14 0.15 12.29 17.89
CA ARG A 14 1.04 11.50 17.01
C ARG A 14 1.16 10.05 17.46
N GLU A 15 1.22 9.80 18.76
CA GLU A 15 1.33 8.46 19.34
C GLU A 15 0.12 7.58 19.02
N LEU A 16 -1.08 8.16 19.06
CA LEU A 16 -2.31 7.47 18.69
C LEU A 16 -2.33 7.15 17.20
N LEU A 17 -1.95 8.11 16.34
CA LEU A 17 -1.81 7.86 14.90
C LEU A 17 -0.80 6.74 14.60
N VAL A 18 0.38 6.77 15.22
CA VAL A 18 1.40 5.73 15.05
C VAL A 18 0.88 4.36 15.50
N SER A 19 0.16 4.30 16.62
CA SER A 19 -0.45 3.07 17.13
C SER A 19 -1.47 2.49 16.14
N GLU A 20 -2.40 3.32 15.65
CA GLU A 20 -3.42 2.88 14.70
C GLU A 20 -2.82 2.47 13.34
N VAL A 21 -1.82 3.21 12.84
CA VAL A 21 -1.09 2.84 11.62
C VAL A 21 -0.38 1.50 11.80
N ARG A 22 0.25 1.25 12.94
CA ARG A 22 0.89 -0.05 13.24
C ARG A 22 -0.11 -1.19 13.31
N LYS A 23 -1.28 -0.97 13.92
CA LYS A 23 -2.37 -1.98 13.96
C LYS A 23 -2.86 -2.30 12.56
N ALA A 24 -3.13 -1.27 11.75
CA ALA A 24 -3.55 -1.45 10.36
C ALA A 24 -2.50 -2.21 9.56
N ALA A 25 -1.23 -1.80 9.63
CA ALA A 25 -0.12 -2.48 8.96
C ALA A 25 0.00 -3.95 9.37
N ARG A 26 -0.19 -4.26 10.66
CA ARG A 26 -0.21 -5.65 11.14
C ARG A 26 -1.38 -6.44 10.57
N GLN A 27 -2.58 -5.88 10.54
CA GLN A 27 -3.76 -6.53 9.96
C GLN A 27 -3.55 -6.81 8.46
N PHE A 28 -3.03 -5.84 7.71
CA PHE A 28 -2.67 -6.03 6.31
C PHE A 28 -1.63 -7.13 6.13
N ALA A 29 -0.57 -7.16 6.94
CA ALA A 29 0.44 -8.22 6.87
C ALA A 29 -0.16 -9.60 7.14
N MET A 30 -0.96 -9.75 8.20
CA MET A 30 -1.62 -11.02 8.52
C MET A 30 -2.53 -11.49 7.38
N GLN A 31 -3.32 -10.58 6.81
CA GLN A 31 -4.19 -10.92 5.69
C GLN A 31 -3.40 -11.31 4.43
N PHE A 32 -2.32 -10.59 4.13
CA PHE A 32 -1.43 -10.92 3.02
C PHE A 32 -0.82 -12.32 3.16
N PHE A 33 -0.29 -12.67 4.34
CA PHE A 33 0.30 -13.98 4.58
C PHE A 33 -0.76 -15.09 4.52
N HIS A 34 -1.93 -14.86 5.13
CA HIS A 34 -3.01 -15.84 5.09
C HIS A 34 -3.49 -16.08 3.66
N PHE A 35 -3.71 -15.01 2.88
CA PHE A 35 -4.12 -15.12 1.49
C PHE A 35 -3.06 -15.83 0.64
N SER A 36 -1.79 -15.48 0.79
CA SER A 36 -0.68 -16.14 0.10
C SER A 36 -0.60 -17.64 0.44
N LYS A 37 -0.87 -18.01 1.69
CA LYS A 37 -0.95 -19.41 2.11
C LYS A 37 -2.13 -20.13 1.45
N VAL A 38 -3.30 -19.52 1.38
CA VAL A 38 -4.47 -20.11 0.69
C VAL A 38 -4.16 -20.33 -0.79
N LEU A 39 -3.54 -19.36 -1.46
CA LEU A 39 -3.11 -19.51 -2.85
C LEU A 39 -2.10 -20.65 -3.01
N TYR A 40 -1.11 -20.75 -2.12
CA TYR A 40 -0.14 -21.83 -2.11
C TYR A 40 -0.81 -23.19 -1.96
N ASP A 41 -1.71 -23.32 -0.99
CA ASP A 41 -2.40 -24.57 -0.69
C ASP A 41 -3.31 -25.01 -1.87
N GLN A 42 -3.83 -24.07 -2.68
CA GLN A 42 -4.66 -24.39 -3.85
C GLN A 42 -3.89 -24.58 -5.16
N PHE A 43 -2.85 -23.79 -5.41
CA PHE A 43 -2.20 -23.70 -6.73
C PHE A 43 -0.72 -24.10 -6.72
N GLY A 44 -0.17 -24.41 -5.55
CA GLY A 44 1.25 -24.70 -5.38
C GLY A 44 2.13 -23.44 -5.44
N LEU A 45 3.44 -23.66 -5.26
CA LEU A 45 4.42 -22.59 -5.07
C LEU A 45 4.53 -21.64 -6.26
N GLU A 46 4.77 -22.18 -7.45
CA GLU A 46 5.18 -21.37 -8.61
C GLU A 46 4.03 -20.48 -9.10
N LYS A 47 2.82 -21.04 -9.20
CA LYS A 47 1.64 -20.24 -9.58
C LYS A 47 1.33 -19.15 -8.55
N THR A 48 1.50 -19.45 -7.27
CA THR A 48 1.29 -18.47 -6.19
C THR A 48 2.29 -17.33 -6.25
N LYS A 49 3.58 -17.62 -6.45
CA LYS A 49 4.60 -16.59 -6.63
C LYS A 49 4.26 -15.64 -7.76
N ASP A 50 3.82 -16.15 -8.90
CA ASP A 50 3.47 -15.31 -10.04
C ASP A 50 2.27 -14.41 -9.75
N ILE A 51 1.20 -14.96 -9.14
CA ILE A 51 0.02 -14.17 -8.76
C ILE A 51 0.37 -13.09 -7.73
N VAL A 52 1.14 -13.44 -6.71
CA VAL A 52 1.57 -12.49 -5.67
C VAL A 52 2.46 -11.41 -6.27
N ARG A 53 3.43 -11.79 -7.12
CA ARG A 53 4.30 -10.83 -7.80
C ARG A 53 3.48 -9.87 -8.64
N GLN A 54 2.55 -10.37 -9.46
CA GLN A 54 1.67 -9.54 -10.27
C GLN A 54 0.88 -8.56 -9.40
N THR A 55 0.19 -9.09 -8.39
CA THR A 55 -0.73 -8.29 -7.56
C THR A 55 0.00 -7.23 -6.74
N VAL A 56 1.16 -7.56 -6.15
CA VAL A 56 1.91 -6.64 -5.29
C VAL A 56 2.73 -5.65 -6.11
N PHE A 57 3.39 -6.12 -7.17
CA PHE A 57 4.27 -5.27 -7.98
C PHE A 57 3.47 -4.25 -8.79
N GLU A 58 2.40 -4.68 -9.46
CA GLU A 58 1.55 -3.75 -10.24
C GLU A 58 0.93 -2.69 -9.33
N LEU A 59 0.44 -3.09 -8.15
CA LEU A 59 -0.08 -2.13 -7.17
C LEU A 59 1.01 -1.20 -6.62
N ALA A 60 2.22 -1.70 -6.38
CA ALA A 60 3.33 -0.87 -5.91
C ALA A 60 3.77 0.15 -6.95
N VAL A 61 3.77 -0.22 -8.24
CA VAL A 61 4.05 0.68 -9.36
C VAL A 61 2.99 1.76 -9.44
N ASP A 62 1.70 1.39 -9.52
CA ASP A 62 0.58 2.35 -9.56
C ASP A 62 0.62 3.34 -8.38
N ARG A 63 0.92 2.85 -7.17
CA ARG A 63 1.01 3.72 -5.99
C ARG A 63 2.23 4.63 -6.03
N SER A 64 3.37 4.14 -6.50
CA SER A 64 4.58 4.95 -6.71
C SER A 64 4.33 6.06 -7.74
N ASP A 65 3.66 5.74 -8.83
CA ASP A 65 3.34 6.68 -9.90
C ASP A 65 2.36 7.76 -9.42
N GLN A 66 1.29 7.39 -8.71
CA GLN A 66 0.36 8.35 -8.09
C GLN A 66 1.06 9.28 -7.09
N LEU A 67 2.01 8.75 -6.31
CA LEU A 67 2.79 9.58 -5.38
C LEU A 67 3.71 10.54 -6.12
N ARG A 68 4.34 10.08 -7.21
CA ARG A 68 5.17 10.91 -8.09
C ARG A 68 4.35 12.03 -8.71
N GLU A 69 3.22 11.73 -9.32
CA GLU A 69 2.32 12.73 -9.92
C GLU A 69 1.87 13.77 -8.90
N LYS A 70 1.52 13.33 -7.69
CA LYS A 70 1.13 14.24 -6.60
C LYS A 70 2.28 15.13 -6.16
N ALA A 71 3.51 14.61 -6.05
CA ALA A 71 4.69 15.39 -5.70
C ALA A 71 5.00 16.44 -6.78
N LEU A 72 4.98 16.05 -8.05
CA LEU A 72 5.18 16.95 -9.20
C LEU A 72 4.12 18.05 -9.26
N ALA A 73 2.85 17.72 -9.01
CA ALA A 73 1.76 18.70 -8.93
C ALA A 73 1.94 19.71 -7.79
N GLN A 74 2.72 19.37 -6.76
CA GLN A 74 3.09 20.25 -5.65
C GLN A 74 4.41 20.99 -5.89
N GLY A 75 5.03 20.84 -7.06
CA GLY A 75 6.33 21.44 -7.40
C GLY A 75 7.51 20.79 -6.67
N LEU A 76 7.32 19.62 -6.07
CA LEU A 76 8.37 18.84 -5.41
C LEU A 76 9.09 17.98 -6.46
N LYS A 77 10.39 17.78 -6.27
CA LYS A 77 11.15 16.79 -7.06
C LYS A 77 10.67 15.38 -6.71
N ALA A 78 10.67 14.52 -7.70
CA ALA A 78 10.47 13.10 -7.51
C ALA A 78 11.61 12.36 -8.19
N ASP A 79 12.30 11.52 -7.42
CA ASP A 79 13.41 10.74 -7.94
C ASP A 79 12.87 9.70 -8.95
N SER A 80 13.58 9.60 -10.05
CA SER A 80 13.39 8.63 -11.11
C SER A 80 14.33 7.44 -10.91
N VAL A 81 14.13 6.36 -11.68
CA VAL A 81 15.04 5.20 -11.66
C VAL A 81 16.45 5.61 -12.11
N GLU A 82 16.59 6.69 -12.88
CA GLU A 82 17.87 7.23 -13.35
C GLU A 82 18.63 8.00 -12.25
N ASP A 83 17.96 8.33 -11.15
CA ASP A 83 18.55 9.03 -10.00
C ASP A 83 19.17 8.06 -8.96
N PHE A 84 19.08 6.74 -9.17
CA PHE A 84 19.62 5.68 -8.30
C PHE A 84 20.68 4.82 -9.00
#